data_AF-A0A2D6LU06-F1
#
_entry.id   AF-A0A2D6LU06-F1
#
_cell.length_a   1.000
_cell.length_b   1.000
_cell.length_c   1.000
_cell.angle_alpha   90.00
_cell.angle_beta   90.00
_cell.angle_gamma   90.00
#
_symmetry.space_group_name_H-M   'P 1'
#
loop_
_entity.id
_entity.type
_entity.pdbx_description
1 polymer ?
#
loop_
_entity_poly.entity_id
_entity_poly.type
_entity_poly.pdbx_seq_one_letter_code
_entity_poly.pdbx_strand_id
1 'polypeptide(L)' 'MGTFIILCFVAPVLVYQAFKNQEHPFYWPVLALGVGLCITAIVYGFWAIKILLDGLLGNKKTKPF' A
#
# COMPACT_ATOMS: atom_id res chain seq x y z
N MET A 1 -1.76 -11.28 -1.77
CA MET A 1 -2.87 -10.31 -1.57
C MET A 1 -3.14 -10.01 -0.09
N GLY A 2 -3.01 -10.95 0.86
CA GLY A 2 -3.16 -10.63 2.30
C GLY A 2 -2.15 -9.60 2.85
N THR A 3 -0.95 -9.55 2.27
CA THR A 3 0.11 -8.59 2.64
C THR A 3 -0.31 -7.13 2.48
N PHE A 4 -1.22 -6.82 1.54
CA PHE A 4 -1.78 -5.47 1.37
C PHE A 4 -2.51 -4.99 2.62
N ILE A 5 -3.32 -5.87 3.23
CA ILE A 5 -4.08 -5.53 4.44
C ILE A 5 -3.12 -5.20 5.58
N ILE A 6 -2.05 -5.99 5.75
CA ILE A 6 -1.02 -5.72 6.76
C ILE A 6 -0.35 -4.36 6.50
N LEU A 7 0.01 -4.07 5.26
CA LEU A 7 0.63 -2.80 4.85
C LEU A 7 -0.26 -1.59 5.20
N CYS A 8 -1.58 -1.69 5.04
CA CYS A 8 -2.52 -0.62 5.38
C CYS A 8 -2.51 -0.24 6.86
N PHE A 9 -2.11 -1.13 7.77
CA PHE A 9 -1.99 -0.82 9.19
C PHE A 9 -0.55 -0.49 9.59
N VAL A 10 0.43 -1.22 9.06
CA VAL A 10 1.85 -1.07 9.44
C VAL A 10 2.44 0.22 8.88
N ALA A 11 2.14 0.58 7.63
CA ALA A 11 2.77 1.75 7.00
C ALA A 11 2.40 3.08 7.70
N PRO A 12 1.11 3.36 8.02
CA PRO A 12 0.75 4.57 8.76
C PRO A 12 1.36 4.61 10.17
N VAL A 13 1.45 3.45 10.84
CA VAL A 13 2.08 3.35 12.17
C VAL A 13 3.57 3.71 12.09
N LEU A 14 4.29 3.26 11.06
CA LEU A 14 5.70 3.61 10.91
C LEU A 14 5.91 5.11 10.65
N VAL A 15 5.06 5.74 9.83
CA VAL A 15 5.10 7.19 9.62
C VAL A 15 4.80 7.95 10.91
N TYR A 16 3.78 7.52 11.67
CA TYR A 16 3.45 8.09 12.97
C TYR A 16 4.64 7.98 13.94
N GLN A 17 5.27 6.81 14.01
CA GLN A 17 6.43 6.60 14.88
C GLN A 17 7.64 7.43 14.45
N ALA A 18 7.86 7.64 13.15
CA ALA A 18 8.90 8.55 12.68
C ALA A 18 8.65 9.98 13.17
N PHE A 19 7.43 10.51 12.98
CA PHE A 19 7.10 11.86 13.44
C PHE A 19 7.11 12.03 14.96
N LYS A 20 6.87 10.96 15.72
CA LYS A 20 7.03 10.97 17.18
C LYS A 20 8.48 11.00 17.66
N ASN A 21 9.44 10.61 16.82
CA ASN A 21 10.85 10.44 17.18
C ASN A 21 11.79 11.26 16.28
N GLN A 22 11.46 12.55 16.07
CA GLN A 22 12.19 13.44 15.16
C GLN A 22 13.67 13.67 15.55
N GLU A 23 14.00 13.62 16.84
CA GLU A 23 15.37 13.82 17.32
C GLU A 23 16.24 12.55 17.22
N HIS A 24 15.66 11.41 16.86
CA HIS A 24 16.39 10.15 16.77
C HIS A 24 17.23 10.10 15.47
N PRO A 25 18.49 9.61 15.50
CA PRO A 25 19.33 9.50 14.30
C PRO A 25 18.71 8.72 13.14
N PHE A 26 17.77 7.80 13.44
CA PHE A 26 17.04 7.01 12.45
C PHE A 26 15.72 7.62 11.96
N TYR A 27 15.42 8.89 12.30
CA TYR A 27 14.21 9.57 11.85
C TYR A 27 14.00 9.47 10.32
N TRP A 28 15.00 9.92 9.55
CA TRP A 28 14.94 9.93 8.09
C TRP A 28 14.79 8.53 7.47
N PRO A 29 15.59 7.52 7.87
CA PRO A 29 15.40 6.14 7.41
C PRO A 29 14.01 5.58 7.68
N VAL A 30 13.48 5.76 8.89
CA VAL A 30 12.16 5.21 9.27
C VAL A 30 11.04 5.94 8.54
N LEU A 31 11.15 7.27 8.39
CA LEU A 31 10.18 8.07 7.62
C LEU A 31 10.15 7.63 6.14
N ALA A 32 11.31 7.50 5.50
CA ALA A 32 11.40 7.09 4.11
C ALA A 32 10.80 5.69 3.90
N LEU A 33 11.09 4.76 4.82
CA LEU A 33 10.52 3.41 4.79
C LEU A 33 9.00 3.43 4.99
N GLY A 34 8.49 4.22 5.95
CA GLY A 34 7.05 4.38 6.16
C GLY A 34 6.33 4.93 4.92
N VAL A 35 6.87 5.99 4.31
CA VAL A 35 6.30 6.58 3.08
C VAL A 35 6.35 5.61 1.91
N GLY A 36 7.47 4.89 1.71
CA GLY A 36 7.60 3.88 0.67
C GLY A 36 6.59 2.73 0.82
N LEU A 37 6.36 2.28 2.06
CA LEU A 37 5.35 1.26 2.34
C LEU A 37 3.92 1.79 2.13
N CYS A 38 3.64 3.07 2.42
CA CYS A 38 2.34 3.69 2.10
C CYS A 38 2.07 3.72 0.60
N ILE A 39 3.06 4.11 -0.22
CA ILE A 39 2.94 4.10 -1.69
C ILE A 39 2.68 2.67 -2.19
N THR A 40 3.43 1.69 -1.67
CA THR A 40 3.26 0.27 -2.01
C THR A 40 1.86 -0.24 -1.62
N ALA A 41 1.34 0.16 -0.45
CA ALA A 41 -0.01 -0.17 -0.02
C ALA A 41 -1.04 0.35 -1.02
N ILE A 42 -0.95 1.62 -1.43
CA ILE A 42 -1.87 2.23 -2.39
C ILE A 42 -1.87 1.47 -3.72
N VAL A 43 -0.70 1.13 -4.26
CA VAL A 43 -0.58 0.36 -5.51
C VAL A 43 -1.27 -1.00 -5.39
N TYR A 44 -1.03 -1.73 -4.30
CA TYR A 44 -1.70 -3.01 -4.07
C TYR A 44 -3.20 -2.86 -3.81
N GLY A 45 -3.66 -1.73 -3.25
CA GLY A 45 -5.08 -1.44 -3.08
C GLY A 45 -5.80 -1.36 -4.42
N PHE A 46 -5.26 -0.62 -5.38
CA PHE A 46 -5.81 -0.56 -6.73
C PHE A 46 -5.80 -1.93 -7.41
N TRP A 47 -4.73 -2.70 -7.24
CA TRP A 47 -4.63 -4.03 -7.85
C TRP A 47 -5.62 -5.03 -7.22
N ALA A 48 -5.82 -4.97 -5.91
CA ALA A 48 -6.81 -5.77 -5.19
C ALA A 48 -8.25 -5.44 -5.65
N ILE A 49 -8.57 -4.15 -5.80
CA ILE A 49 -9.87 -3.72 -6.35
C ILE A 49 -10.05 -4.24 -7.78
N LYS A 50 -9.03 -4.13 -8.63
CA LYS A 50 -9.10 -4.67 -10.00
C LYS A 50 -9.41 -6.16 -10.01
N ILE A 51 -8.74 -6.95 -9.17
CA ILE A 51 -8.98 -8.40 -9.07
C ILE A 51 -10.41 -8.69 -8.58
N LEU A 52 -10.89 -7.94 -7.58
CA LEU A 52 -12.27 -8.05 -7.11
C LEU A 52 -13.27 -7.74 -8.22
N LEU A 53 -13.04 -6.66 -8.98
CA LEU A 53 -13.90 -6.28 -10.11
C LEU A 53 -13.87 -7.34 -11.21
N ASP A 54 -12.69 -7.81 -11.61
CA ASP A 54 -12.54 -8.84 -12.65
C ASP A 54 -13.21 -10.16 -12.24
N GLY A 55 -13.20 -10.49 -10.94
CA GLY A 55 -13.88 -11.66 -10.38
C GLY A 55 -15.39 -11.51 -10.23
N LEU A 56 -15.88 -10.31 -9.88
CA LEU A 56 -17.31 -10.03 -9.69
C LEU A 56 -18.04 -9.79 -11.02
N LEU A 57 -17.42 -9.05 -11.94
CA LEU A 57 -18.03 -8.64 -13.21
C LEU A 57 -17.65 -9.57 -14.36
N GLY A 58 -16.66 -10.44 -14.16
CA GLY A 58 -16.10 -11.29 -15.20
C GLY A 58 -15.27 -10.51 -16.21
N ASN A 59 -14.29 -11.19 -16.83
CA ASN A 59 -13.50 -10.60 -17.91
C ASN A 59 -14.41 -10.26 -19.10
N LYS A 60 -14.72 -8.97 -19.33
CA LYS A 60 -15.20 -8.54 -20.65
C LYS A 60 -14.10 -8.84 -21.65
N LYS A 61 -14.25 -9.91 -22.43
CA LYS A 61 -13.40 -10.12 -23.61
C LYS A 61 -13.68 -8.96 -24.56
N THR A 62 -12.80 -7.97 -24.59
CA THR A 62 -12.72 -7.00 -25.69
C THR A 62 -12.48 -7.83 -26.95
N LYS A 63 -13.51 -7.95 -27.78
CA LYS A 63 -13.40 -8.62 -29.07
C LYS A 63 -12.39 -7.81 -29.89
N PRO A 64 -11.26 -8.38 -30.33
CA PRO A 64 -10.47 -7.73 -31.36
C PRO A 64 -11.35 -7.72 -32.62
N PHE A 65 -11.51 -6.53 -33.20
CA PHE A 65 -12.16 -6.34 -34.48
C PHE A 65 -11.40 -7.09 -35.58
#